data_AF-A0A1G6MNK5-F1
#
_entry.id   AF-A0A1G6MNK5-F1
#
_cell.length_a   1.000
_cell.length_b   1.000
_cell.length_c   1.000
_cell.angle_alpha   90.00
_cell.angle_beta   90.00
_cell.angle_gamma   90.00
#
_symmetry.space_group_name_H-M   'P 1'
#
loop_
_entity.id
_entity.type
_entity.pdbx_description
1 polymer ?
#
loop_
_entity_poly.entity_id
_entity_poly.type
_entity_poly.pdbx_seq_one_letter_code
_entity_poly.pdbx_strand_id
1 'polypeptide(L)' 'MKQPGLDGRHRDKDGQIELKHGNTMNKNLPRPIEGFGPDTTLKQMRDITGKESERAIRAAAKKLGGR' A
#
# COMPACT_ATOMS: atom_id res chain seq x y z
N MET A 1 -5.44 26.84 7.03
CA MET A 1 -5.79 25.70 6.17
C MET A 1 -4.81 24.57 6.47
N LYS A 2 -5.22 23.50 7.17
CA LYS A 2 -4.35 22.33 7.36
C LYS A 2 -4.34 21.57 6.04
N GLN A 3 -3.19 21.50 5.37
CA GLN A 3 -2.99 20.49 4.32
C GLN A 3 -3.07 19.12 5.01
N PRO A 4 -4.01 18.22 4.65
CA PRO A 4 -4.10 16.91 5.24
C PRO A 4 -3.17 15.99 4.44
N GLY A 5 -1.88 16.02 4.74
CA GLY A 5 -0.97 15.08 4.10
C GLY A 5 0.48 15.45 4.32
N LEU A 6 1.26 14.45 4.70
CA LEU A 6 2.73 14.41 4.84
C LEU A 6 3.30 14.51 6.26
N ASP A 7 2.49 14.39 7.32
CA ASP A 7 3.01 14.14 8.67
C ASP A 7 2.93 12.64 8.95
N GLY A 8 4.07 11.96 8.93
CA GLY A 8 4.15 10.52 9.15
C GLY A 8 4.83 9.70 8.06
N ARG A 9 5.66 10.32 7.19
CA ARG A 9 6.65 9.56 6.40
C ARG A 9 7.63 8.89 7.38
N HIS A 10 7.23 7.75 7.94
CA HIS A 10 8.10 6.89 8.71
C HIS A 10 9.26 6.49 7.79
N ARG A 11 10.44 7.06 8.05
CA ARG A 11 11.70 6.62 7.47
C ARG A 11 11.88 5.14 7.85
N ASP A 12 11.74 4.27 6.86
CA ASP A 12 11.94 2.84 6.99
C ASP A 12 13.35 2.57 7.55
N LYS A 13 13.43 1.97 8.75
CA LYS A 13 14.69 1.48 9.34
C LYS A 13 14.81 -0.05 9.35
N ASP A 14 13.83 -0.78 8.81
CA ASP A 14 13.80 -2.26 8.89
C ASP A 14 13.60 -2.96 7.53
N GLY A 15 14.21 -2.42 6.48
CA GLY A 15 14.97 -3.23 5.51
C GLY A 15 14.29 -4.31 4.66
N GLN A 16 12.97 -4.43 4.53
CA GLN A 16 12.36 -5.49 3.68
C GLN A 16 11.38 -5.01 2.60
N ILE A 17 11.20 -3.71 2.43
CA ILE A 17 10.75 -3.12 1.16
C ILE A 17 11.47 -1.78 1.07
N GLU A 18 12.59 -1.72 0.33
CA GLU A 18 12.95 -0.46 -0.32
C GLU A 18 11.67 0.02 -1.01
N LEU A 19 11.12 1.16 -0.57
CA LEU A 19 9.85 1.73 -1.02
C LEU A 19 9.68 1.52 -2.53
N LYS A 20 8.95 0.46 -2.94
CA LYS A 20 8.59 0.33 -4.34
C LYS A 20 7.84 1.59 -4.70
N HIS A 21 8.31 2.25 -5.77
CA HIS A 21 7.80 3.56 -6.17
C HIS A 21 6.27 3.48 -6.26
N GLY A 22 5.57 4.51 -5.78
CA GLY A 22 4.11 4.47 -5.59
C GLY A 22 3.32 4.13 -6.85
N ASN A 23 3.92 4.24 -8.04
CA ASN A 23 3.38 3.84 -9.35
C ASN A 23 3.43 2.34 -9.64
N THR A 24 4.02 1.52 -8.76
CA THR A 24 4.09 0.07 -8.96
C THR A 24 2.68 -0.50 -8.95
N MET A 25 2.27 -1.11 -10.06
CA MET A 25 0.97 -1.78 -10.19
C MET A 25 0.96 -3.13 -9.45
N ASN A 26 -0.22 -3.55 -8.97
CA ASN A 26 -0.43 -4.80 -8.25
C ASN A 26 0.08 -6.02 -9.00
N LYS A 27 -0.16 -6.06 -10.32
CA LYS A 27 0.29 -7.13 -11.21
C LYS A 27 1.82 -7.27 -11.30
N ASN A 28 2.55 -6.19 -11.00
CA ASN A 28 4.01 -6.17 -11.03
C ASN A 28 4.62 -6.50 -9.66
N LEU A 29 3.79 -6.76 -8.64
CA LEU A 29 4.27 -7.27 -7.36
C LEU A 29 4.62 -8.76 -7.51
N PRO A 30 5.68 -9.23 -6.82
CA PRO A 30 6.04 -10.65 -6.83
C PRO A 30 4.90 -11.54 -6.30
N ARG A 31 4.03 -10.96 -5.46
CA ARG A 31 2.75 -11.53 -5.04
C ARG A 31 1.70 -10.43 -5.15
N PRO A 32 0.71 -10.53 -6.05
CA PRO A 32 -0.39 -9.58 -6.04
C PRO A 32 -1.09 -9.53 -4.67
N ILE A 33 -1.62 -8.37 -4.31
CA ILE A 33 -2.46 -8.17 -3.13
C ILE A 33 -3.90 -8.47 -3.54
N GLU A 34 -4.46 -9.53 -2.97
CA GLU A 34 -5.87 -9.89 -3.15
C GLU A 34 -6.78 -8.78 -2.63
N GLY A 35 -7.90 -8.54 -3.33
CA GLY A 35 -8.82 -7.43 -3.04
C GLY A 35 -8.51 -6.13 -3.79
N PHE A 36 -7.40 -6.07 -4.54
CA PHE A 36 -7.09 -4.98 -5.46
C PHE A 36 -6.95 -5.47 -6.89
N GLY A 37 -7.35 -4.63 -7.85
CA GLY A 37 -7.20 -4.94 -9.27
C GLY A 37 -5.73 -5.01 -9.70
N PRO A 38 -5.42 -5.66 -10.84
CA PRO A 38 -4.05 -5.80 -11.35
C PRO A 38 -3.39 -4.45 -11.66
N ASP A 39 -4.19 -3.46 -12.10
CA ASP A 39 -3.72 -2.12 -12.47
C ASP A 39 -3.76 -1.12 -11.30
N THR A 40 -4.21 -1.54 -10.11
CA THR A 40 -4.18 -0.70 -8.92
C THR A 40 -2.73 -0.49 -8.49
N THR A 41 -2.34 0.75 -8.26
CA THR A 41 -0.97 1.09 -7.83
C THR A 41 -0.81 1.00 -6.32
N LEU A 42 0.41 0.75 -5.85
CA LEU A 42 0.72 0.77 -4.42
C LEU A 42 0.28 2.07 -3.75
N LYS A 43 0.43 3.23 -4.42
CA LYS A 43 -0.08 4.51 -3.90
C LYS A 43 -1.59 4.46 -3.65
N GLN A 44 -2.38 4.02 -4.63
CA GLN A 44 -3.83 3.90 -4.47
C GLN A 44 -4.19 2.93 -3.34
N MET A 45 -3.49 1.81 -3.20
CA MET A 45 -3.73 0.89 -2.09
C MET A 45 -3.44 1.53 -0.73
N ARG A 46 -2.39 2.35 -0.63
CA ARG A 46 -2.08 3.12 0.58
C ARG A 46 -3.18 4.13 0.89
N ASP A 47 -3.65 4.84 -0.13
CA ASP A 47 -4.72 5.83 0.00
C ASP A 47 -6.05 5.16 0.43
N ILE A 48 -6.38 3.99 -0.13
CA ILE A 48 -7.61 3.24 0.19
C ILE A 48 -7.54 2.62 1.59
N THR A 49 -6.40 2.04 1.98
CA THR A 49 -6.26 1.33 3.25
C THR A 49 -5.82 2.22 4.42
N GLY A 50 -5.26 3.41 4.12
CA GLY A 50 -4.56 4.25 5.09
C GLY A 50 -3.31 3.59 5.66
N LYS A 51 -2.73 2.60 4.97
CA LYS A 51 -1.55 1.83 5.42
C LYS A 51 -0.41 1.99 4.42
N GLU A 52 0.80 2.22 4.90
CA GLU A 52 1.96 2.45 4.03
C GLU A 52 2.73 1.18 3.68
N SER A 53 2.81 0.22 4.61
CA SER A 53 3.54 -1.03 4.45
C SER A 53 2.72 -2.10 3.71
N GLU A 54 3.33 -2.83 2.79
CA GLU A 54 2.67 -3.88 2.01
C GLU A 54 1.98 -4.94 2.90
N ARG A 55 2.62 -5.36 4.00
CA ARG A 55 2.03 -6.30 4.97
C ARG A 55 0.73 -5.76 5.56
N ALA A 56 0.70 -4.47 5.92
CA ALA A 56 -0.48 -3.83 6.48
C ALA A 56 -1.58 -3.64 5.43
N ILE A 57 -1.20 -3.29 4.19
CA ILE A 57 -2.09 -3.23 3.04
C ILE A 57 -2.72 -4.61 2.80
N ARG A 58 -1.93 -5.70 2.78
CA ARG A 58 -2.44 -7.07 2.62
C ARG A 58 -3.42 -7.47 3.71
N ALA A 59 -3.10 -7.17 4.97
CA ALA A 59 -4.00 -7.44 6.09
C ALA A 59 -5.32 -6.66 5.97
N ALA A 60 -5.25 -5.39 5.57
CA ALA A 60 -6.43 -4.56 5.32
C ALA A 60 -7.25 -5.07 4.13
N ALA A 61 -6.61 -5.43 3.02
CA ALA A 61 -7.26 -5.95 1.82
C ALA A 61 -7.99 -7.27 2.09
N LYS A 62 -7.39 -8.17 2.86
CA LYS A 62 -8.04 -9.42 3.31
C LYS A 62 -9.31 -9.14 4.12
N LYS A 63 -9.31 -8.09 4.95
CA LYS A 63 -10.50 -7.65 5.71
C LYS A 63 -11.57 -7.01 4.82
N LEU A 64 -11.18 -6.41 3.70
CA LEU A 64 -12.08 -5.77 2.73
C LEU A 64 -12.75 -6.77 1.78
N GLY A 65 -12.03 -7.81 1.33
CA GLY A 65 -12.51 -8.80 0.37
C GLY A 65 -13.19 -10.04 0.95
N GLY A 66 -13.17 -10.24 2.27
CA GLY A 66 -13.75 -11.40 2.94
C GLY A 66 -15.24 -11.26 3.30
N ARG A 67 -16.04 -10.54 2.51
CA ARG A 67 -17.47 -10.33 2.73
C ARG A 67 -18.30 -10.99 1.65
#